data_AF-A0A848NQS3-F1
#
_entry.id   AF-A0A848NQS3-F1
#
_cell.length_a   1.000
_cell.length_b   1.000
_cell.length_c   1.000
_cell.angle_alpha   90.00
_cell.angle_beta   90.00
_cell.angle_gamma   90.00
#
_symmetry.space_group_name_H-M   'P 1'
#
loop_
_entity.id
_entity.type
_entity.pdbx_description
1 polymer ?
#
loop_
_entity_poly.entity_id
_entity_poly.type
_entity_poly.pdbx_seq_one_letter_code
_entity_poly.pdbx_strand_id
1 'polypeptide(L)'
;MTDSSLILDVNVERLQELLQSAGYRVTVSGQNGMVQLLSASQGVGFAARMGNPAVEPGSYLDYTLSCALRVQGELPPGLAERWNVEKRFARLTLQGVFLVLELDVILAGGVSENYLRATVELWDRLLQEFLLFLRANASAEAGADTGAVEPRQDAATEALN
;
A
#
# COMPACT_ATOMS: atom_id res chain seq x y z
N MET A 1 -14.32 -33.45 3.98
CA MET A 1 -13.71 -32.63 2.92
C MET A 1 -14.78 -31.64 2.53
N THR A 2 -14.64 -30.36 2.88
CA THR A 2 -15.59 -29.33 2.47
C THR A 2 -15.26 -28.99 1.02
N ASP A 3 -16.14 -29.37 0.08
CA ASP A 3 -16.07 -28.91 -1.31
C ASP A 3 -16.11 -27.37 -1.31
N SER A 4 -14.94 -26.75 -1.38
CA SER A 4 -14.83 -25.31 -1.52
C SER A 4 -14.92 -25.04 -3.01
N SER A 5 -16.09 -24.58 -3.46
CA SER A 5 -16.26 -24.08 -4.82
C SER A 5 -15.18 -23.04 -5.10
N LEU A 6 -14.40 -23.26 -6.16
CA LEU A 6 -13.39 -22.31 -6.59
C LEU A 6 -14.07 -21.06 -7.14
N ILE A 7 -13.49 -19.91 -6.85
CA ILE A 7 -13.87 -18.59 -7.35
C ILE A 7 -12.89 -18.26 -8.48
N LEU A 8 -13.40 -18.10 -9.69
CA LEU A 8 -12.60 -17.85 -10.90
C LEU A 8 -12.57 -16.37 -11.28
N ASP A 9 -13.59 -15.63 -10.85
CA ASP A 9 -13.80 -14.22 -11.13
C ASP A 9 -14.65 -13.58 -10.02
N VAL A 10 -14.72 -12.26 -10.03
CA VAL A 10 -15.49 -11.46 -9.08
C VAL A 10 -16.18 -10.30 -9.78
N ASN A 11 -17.39 -9.94 -9.33
CA ASN A 11 -18.06 -8.71 -9.72
C ASN A 11 -18.05 -7.69 -8.56
N VAL A 12 -18.58 -6.50 -8.81
CA VAL A 12 -18.56 -5.39 -7.84
C VAL A 12 -19.34 -5.75 -6.58
N GLU A 13 -20.50 -6.39 -6.73
CA GLU A 13 -21.40 -6.78 -5.64
C GLU A 13 -20.72 -7.79 -4.72
N ARG A 14 -20.10 -8.83 -5.28
CA ARG A 14 -19.41 -9.86 -4.52
C ARG A 14 -18.19 -9.31 -3.79
N LEU A 15 -17.40 -8.43 -4.42
CA LEU A 15 -16.27 -7.81 -3.74
C LEU A 15 -16.73 -6.85 -2.64
N GLN A 16 -17.85 -6.15 -2.84
CA GLN A 16 -18.48 -5.34 -1.81
C GLN A 16 -18.88 -6.20 -0.61
N GLU A 17 -19.59 -7.30 -0.82
CA GLU A 17 -20.01 -8.24 0.23
C GLU A 17 -18.80 -8.81 0.99
N LEU A 18 -17.74 -9.20 0.27
CA LEU A 18 -16.50 -9.68 0.88
C LEU A 18 -15.92 -8.63 1.83
N LEU A 19 -15.74 -7.39 1.37
CA LEU A 19 -15.18 -6.30 2.17
C LEU A 19 -16.09 -5.95 3.36
N GLN A 20 -17.41 -5.92 3.17
CA GLN A 20 -18.37 -5.69 4.25
C GLN A 20 -18.34 -6.82 5.30
N SER A 21 -18.19 -8.07 4.87
CA SER A 21 -18.06 -9.22 5.77
C SER A 21 -16.78 -9.15 6.63
N ALA A 22 -15.73 -8.50 6.11
CA ALA A 22 -14.51 -8.20 6.84
C ALA A 22 -14.64 -6.97 7.78
N GLY A 23 -15.80 -6.32 7.81
CA GLY A 23 -16.09 -5.18 8.70
C GLY A 23 -15.87 -3.80 8.09
N TYR A 24 -15.56 -3.72 6.79
CA TYR A 24 -15.42 -2.41 6.13
C TYR A 24 -16.74 -1.75 5.83
N ARG A 25 -16.70 -0.41 5.83
CA ARG A 25 -17.72 0.41 5.18
C ARG A 25 -17.32 0.62 3.74
N VAL A 26 -18.21 0.31 2.81
CA VAL A 26 -17.91 0.33 1.38
C VAL A 26 -18.88 1.25 0.66
N THR A 27 -18.35 2.08 -0.24
CA THR A 27 -19.12 2.92 -1.16
C THR A 27 -18.72 2.59 -2.59
N VAL A 28 -19.69 2.26 -3.44
CA VAL A 28 -19.43 2.06 -4.87
C VAL A 28 -19.30 3.42 -5.54
N SER A 29 -18.25 3.59 -6.35
CA SER A 29 -18.00 4.79 -7.14
C SER A 29 -17.67 4.39 -8.57
N GLY A 30 -18.37 4.98 -9.53
CA GLY A 30 -18.02 4.91 -10.95
C GLY A 30 -17.43 6.24 -11.43
N GLN A 31 -16.22 6.23 -11.98
CA GLN A 31 -15.64 7.41 -12.66
C GLN A 31 -15.01 6.99 -13.98
N ASN A 32 -15.28 7.73 -15.05
CA ASN A 32 -14.69 7.50 -16.38
C ASN A 32 -14.85 6.05 -16.91
N GLY A 33 -15.98 5.40 -16.59
CA GLY A 33 -16.24 4.01 -16.98
C GLY A 33 -15.54 2.95 -16.13
N MET A 34 -14.74 3.34 -15.13
CA MET A 34 -14.17 2.43 -14.15
C MET A 34 -15.02 2.41 -12.88
N VAL A 35 -15.44 1.21 -12.48
CA VAL A 35 -16.11 0.99 -11.20
C VAL A 35 -15.08 0.59 -10.16
N GLN A 36 -15.14 1.25 -9.00
CA GLN A 36 -14.29 0.98 -7.85
C GLN A 36 -15.08 1.04 -6.56
N LEU A 37 -14.61 0.31 -5.56
CA LEU A 37 -15.17 0.29 -4.21
C LEU A 37 -14.27 1.13 -3.32
N LEU A 38 -14.81 2.17 -2.70
CA LEU A 38 -14.10 3.03 -1.77
C LEU A 38 -14.36 2.58 -0.34
N SER A 39 -13.29 2.50 0.45
CA SER A 39 -13.34 2.11 1.86
C SER A 39 -12.25 2.86 2.63
N ALA A 40 -12.21 2.67 3.94
CA ALA A 40 -11.13 3.16 4.79
C ALA A 40 -10.79 2.14 5.87
N SER A 41 -9.49 2.07 6.20
CA SER A 41 -8.97 1.30 7.34
C SER A 41 -8.02 2.19 8.13
N GLN A 42 -8.07 2.12 9.45
CA GLN A 42 -7.15 2.85 10.35
C GLN A 42 -7.07 4.37 10.09
N GLY A 43 -8.17 4.97 9.60
CA GLY A 43 -8.25 6.39 9.27
C GLY A 43 -7.71 6.76 7.88
N VAL A 44 -7.35 5.78 7.06
CA VAL A 44 -6.81 6.00 5.71
C VAL A 44 -7.73 5.37 4.66
N GLY A 45 -8.05 6.15 3.63
CA GLY A 45 -8.88 5.70 2.52
C GLY A 45 -8.12 4.77 1.57
N PHE A 46 -8.81 3.75 1.06
CA PHE A 46 -8.33 2.90 -0.02
C PHE A 46 -9.45 2.59 -1.01
N ALA A 47 -9.07 2.18 -2.21
CA ALA A 47 -9.98 1.75 -3.25
C ALA A 47 -9.70 0.29 -3.63
N ALA A 48 -10.74 -0.50 -3.88
CA ALA A 48 -10.64 -1.74 -4.64
C ALA A 48 -11.07 -1.46 -6.08
N ARG A 49 -10.12 -1.55 -7.01
CA ARG A 49 -10.31 -1.24 -8.43
C ARG A 49 -10.42 -2.54 -9.21
N MET A 50 -11.47 -2.68 -10.01
CA MET A 50 -11.63 -3.83 -10.89
C MET A 50 -10.52 -3.87 -11.94
N GLY A 51 -9.97 -5.05 -12.19
CA GLY A 51 -8.86 -5.26 -13.09
C GLY A 51 -9.30 -5.80 -14.45
N ASN A 52 -8.74 -6.95 -14.85
CA ASN A 52 -9.01 -7.50 -16.18
C ASN A 52 -10.42 -8.11 -16.27
N PRO A 53 -11.19 -7.84 -17.34
CA PRO A 53 -12.53 -8.39 -17.51
C PRO A 53 -12.50 -9.91 -17.72
N ALA A 54 -13.48 -10.62 -17.16
CA ALA A 54 -13.70 -12.04 -17.38
C ALA A 54 -14.57 -12.29 -18.62
N VAL A 55 -14.86 -13.56 -18.91
CA VAL A 55 -15.76 -13.96 -20.01
C VAL A 55 -17.19 -13.47 -19.77
N GLU A 56 -17.63 -13.49 -18.50
CA GLU A 56 -18.93 -12.94 -18.11
C GLU A 56 -18.87 -11.41 -18.02
N PRO A 57 -19.76 -10.69 -18.73
CA PRO A 57 -19.79 -9.23 -18.66
C PRO A 57 -20.06 -8.72 -17.24
N GLY A 58 -19.21 -7.81 -16.76
CA GLY A 58 -19.31 -7.25 -15.40
C GLY A 58 -18.56 -8.04 -14.33
N SER A 59 -17.93 -9.17 -14.71
CA SER A 59 -17.01 -9.92 -13.85
C SER A 59 -15.55 -9.67 -14.25
N TYR A 60 -14.64 -9.89 -13.31
CA TYR A 60 -13.22 -9.59 -13.43
C TYR A 60 -12.35 -10.72 -12.88
N LEU A 61 -11.22 -10.96 -13.53
CA LEU A 61 -10.25 -12.00 -13.18
C LEU A 61 -9.30 -11.59 -12.05
N ASP A 62 -9.24 -10.29 -11.76
CA ASP A 62 -8.41 -9.69 -10.73
C ASP A 62 -8.96 -8.32 -10.30
N TYR A 63 -8.45 -7.85 -9.17
CA TYR A 63 -8.67 -6.49 -8.68
C TYR A 63 -7.42 -6.01 -7.94
N THR A 64 -7.28 -4.69 -7.83
CA THR A 64 -6.18 -4.05 -7.08
C THR A 64 -6.73 -3.32 -5.87
N LEU A 65 -6.19 -3.59 -4.69
CA LEU A 65 -6.35 -2.74 -3.50
C LEU A 65 -5.31 -1.63 -3.56
N SER A 66 -5.75 -0.37 -3.48
CA SER A 66 -4.91 0.80 -3.71
C SER A 66 -5.15 1.86 -2.65
N CYS A 67 -4.08 2.30 -1.99
CA CYS A 67 -4.08 3.39 -1.02
C CYS A 67 -3.19 4.51 -1.55
N ALA A 68 -3.78 5.68 -1.81
CA ALA A 68 -3.06 6.85 -2.30
C ALA A 68 -3.00 7.93 -1.23
N LEU A 69 -1.79 8.28 -0.82
CA LEU A 69 -1.53 9.38 0.09
C LEU A 69 -0.94 10.56 -0.66
N ARG A 70 -1.49 11.75 -0.45
CA ARG A 70 -0.89 12.97 -0.99
C ARG A 70 0.34 13.35 -0.18
N VAL A 71 1.48 13.48 -0.84
CA VAL A 71 2.72 13.95 -0.25
C VAL A 71 2.61 15.43 0.06
N GLN A 72 3.01 15.81 1.28
CA GLN A 72 3.14 17.20 1.71
C GLN A 72 4.62 17.45 2.01
N GLY A 73 5.27 18.30 1.21
CA GLY A 73 6.71 18.53 1.29
C GLY A 73 7.51 17.52 0.47
N GLU A 74 8.72 17.21 0.92
CA GLU A 74 9.64 16.30 0.24
C GLU A 74 9.61 14.91 0.88
N LEU A 75 9.71 13.87 0.06
CA LEU A 75 9.90 12.50 0.54
C LEU A 75 11.39 12.17 0.56
N PRO A 76 11.86 11.40 1.57
CA PRO A 76 13.21 10.90 1.57
C PRO A 76 13.52 10.14 0.27
N PRO A 77 14.70 10.37 -0.34
CA PRO A 77 15.08 9.67 -1.56
C PRO A 77 15.11 8.15 -1.30
N GLY A 78 14.67 7.37 -2.29
CA GLY A 78 14.70 5.91 -2.20
C GLY A 78 13.61 5.28 -1.31
N LEU A 79 12.64 6.07 -0.79
CA LEU A 79 11.63 5.56 0.16
C LEU A 79 10.80 4.42 -0.42
N ALA A 80 10.34 4.56 -1.66
CA ALA A 80 9.54 3.55 -2.34
C ALA A 80 10.35 2.28 -2.64
N GLU A 81 11.61 2.45 -3.03
CA GLU A 81 12.56 1.38 -3.33
C GLU A 81 12.84 0.55 -2.07
N ARG A 82 13.11 1.19 -0.92
CA ARG A 82 13.30 0.49 0.35
C ARG A 82 12.09 -0.35 0.71
N TRP A 83 10.89 0.22 0.63
CA TRP A 83 9.65 -0.53 0.84
C TRP A 83 9.55 -1.74 -0.10
N ASN A 84 9.79 -1.53 -1.39
CA ASN A 84 9.65 -2.59 -2.41
C ASN A 84 10.66 -3.72 -2.27
N VAL A 85 11.84 -3.45 -1.70
CA VAL A 85 12.84 -4.46 -1.35
C VAL A 85 12.40 -5.27 -0.13
N GLU A 86 11.86 -4.61 0.90
CA GLU A 86 11.47 -5.26 2.16
C GLU A 86 10.14 -6.04 2.06
N LYS A 87 9.20 -5.54 1.25
CA LYS A 87 7.83 -6.05 1.20
C LYS A 87 7.58 -6.85 -0.07
N ARG A 88 6.89 -7.98 0.10
CA ARG A 88 6.68 -8.97 -0.98
C ARG A 88 5.34 -8.82 -1.68
N PHE A 89 4.33 -8.30 -0.98
CA PHE A 89 2.92 -8.39 -1.40
C PHE A 89 2.29 -7.05 -1.73
N ALA A 90 2.95 -5.92 -1.45
CA ALA A 90 2.46 -4.62 -1.90
C ALA A 90 3.60 -3.80 -2.49
N ARG A 91 3.28 -3.04 -3.53
CA ARG A 91 4.20 -2.16 -4.23
C ARG A 91 3.89 -0.72 -3.92
N LEU A 92 4.94 0.03 -3.59
CA LEU A 92 4.89 1.45 -3.32
C LEU A 92 5.47 2.20 -4.53
N THR A 93 4.72 3.18 -5.04
CA THR A 93 5.13 4.00 -6.19
C THR A 93 4.85 5.47 -5.92
N LEU A 94 5.69 6.35 -6.47
CA LEU A 94 5.44 7.79 -6.46
C LEU A 94 4.87 8.20 -7.82
N GLN A 95 3.62 8.65 -7.83
CA GLN A 95 2.87 9.06 -9.02
C GLN A 95 2.56 10.55 -8.92
N GLY A 96 3.46 11.38 -9.43
CA GLY A 96 3.39 12.84 -9.23
C GLY A 96 3.49 13.19 -7.75
N VAL A 97 2.43 13.77 -7.18
CA VAL A 97 2.35 14.15 -5.75
C VAL A 97 1.71 13.08 -4.87
N PHE A 98 1.40 11.91 -5.41
CA PHE A 98 0.77 10.82 -4.67
C PHE A 98 1.74 9.68 -4.45
N LEU A 99 1.87 9.26 -3.20
CA LEU A 99 2.51 8.02 -2.82
C LEU A 99 1.43 6.92 -2.78
N VAL A 100 1.54 5.95 -3.67
CA VAL A 100 0.51 4.95 -3.92
C VAL A 100 1.02 3.56 -3.53
N LEU A 101 0.35 2.93 -2.58
CA LEU A 101 0.56 1.55 -2.17
C LEU A 101 -0.50 0.65 -2.80
N GLU A 102 -0.07 -0.40 -3.49
CA GLU A 102 -0.96 -1.29 -4.23
C GLU A 102 -0.68 -2.76 -3.95
N LEU A 103 -1.76 -3.55 -3.85
CA LEU A 103 -1.74 -5.01 -3.77
C LEU A 103 -2.69 -5.54 -4.85
N ASP A 104 -2.12 -6.27 -5.81
CA ASP A 104 -2.87 -6.94 -6.87
C ASP A 104 -3.34 -8.32 -6.41
N VAL A 105 -4.60 -8.65 -6.70
CA VAL A 105 -5.25 -9.88 -6.29
C VAL A 105 -5.80 -10.59 -7.51
N ILE A 106 -5.21 -11.74 -7.84
CA ILE A 106 -5.62 -12.58 -8.97
C ILE A 106 -6.56 -13.70 -8.50
N LEU A 107 -7.66 -13.88 -9.22
CA LEU A 107 -8.61 -14.99 -9.03
C LEU A 107 -8.52 -16.03 -10.16
N ALA A 108 -8.00 -15.63 -11.33
CA ALA A 108 -7.79 -16.52 -12.46
C ALA A 108 -7.01 -17.77 -12.04
N GLY A 109 -7.56 -18.94 -12.38
CA GLY A 109 -7.02 -20.26 -11.97
C GLY A 109 -7.73 -20.88 -10.77
N GLY A 110 -8.62 -20.13 -10.10
CA GLY A 110 -9.49 -20.65 -9.07
C GLY A 110 -8.90 -20.46 -7.68
N VAL A 111 -9.55 -19.62 -6.88
CA VAL A 111 -9.18 -19.38 -5.48
C VAL A 111 -10.31 -19.79 -4.55
N SER A 112 -9.98 -20.11 -3.29
CA SER A 112 -11.00 -20.33 -2.27
C SER A 112 -11.52 -19.02 -1.71
N GLU A 113 -12.70 -19.04 -1.09
CA GLU A 113 -13.21 -17.88 -0.34
C GLU A 113 -12.28 -17.50 0.83
N ASN A 114 -11.62 -18.49 1.44
CA ASN A 114 -10.64 -18.25 2.51
C ASN A 114 -9.40 -17.51 2.00
N TYR A 115 -8.99 -17.72 0.74
CA TYR A 115 -7.93 -16.92 0.13
C TYR A 115 -8.34 -15.45 0.07
N LEU A 116 -9.55 -15.14 -0.37
CA LEU A 116 -10.04 -13.76 -0.46
C LEU A 116 -10.13 -13.08 0.91
N ARG A 117 -10.63 -13.79 1.94
CA ARG A 117 -10.60 -13.30 3.33
C ARG A 117 -9.17 -13.04 3.81
N ALA A 118 -8.25 -13.97 3.60
CA ALA A 118 -6.86 -13.83 4.00
C ALA A 118 -6.17 -12.65 3.29
N THR A 119 -6.51 -12.38 2.04
CA THR A 119 -6.00 -11.24 1.28
C THR A 119 -6.47 -9.90 1.87
N VAL A 120 -7.73 -9.82 2.31
CA VAL A 120 -8.25 -8.64 3.01
C VAL A 120 -7.53 -8.42 4.35
N GLU A 121 -7.32 -9.48 5.13
CA GLU A 121 -6.57 -9.37 6.38
C GLU A 121 -5.09 -9.00 6.16
N LEU A 122 -4.48 -9.49 5.06
CA LEU A 122 -3.12 -9.14 4.66
C LEU A 122 -3.05 -7.65 4.31
N TRP A 123 -4.05 -7.12 3.58
CA TRP A 123 -4.13 -5.71 3.24
C TRP A 123 -4.16 -4.82 4.49
N ASP A 124 -4.97 -5.15 5.50
CA ASP A 124 -5.02 -4.39 6.76
C ASP A 124 -3.66 -4.35 7.48
N ARG A 125 -2.95 -5.48 7.53
CA ARG A 125 -1.61 -5.56 8.12
C ARG A 125 -0.60 -4.73 7.32
N LEU A 126 -0.65 -4.81 5.99
CA LEU A 126 0.22 -4.02 5.11
C LEU A 126 -0.03 -2.52 5.26
N LEU A 127 -1.29 -2.08 5.41
CA LEU A 127 -1.62 -0.68 5.69
C LEU A 127 -1.05 -0.21 7.03
N GLN A 128 -1.16 -1.03 8.08
CA GLN A 128 -0.58 -0.71 9.38
C GLN A 128 0.95 -0.57 9.30
N GLU A 129 1.61 -1.54 8.67
CA GLU A 129 3.05 -1.54 8.46
C GLU A 129 3.50 -0.35 7.61
N PHE A 130 2.74 0.01 6.58
CA PHE A 130 2.99 1.17 5.74
C PHE A 130 2.97 2.46 6.55
N LEU A 131 1.95 2.68 7.39
CA LEU A 131 1.86 3.87 8.24
C LEU A 131 2.96 3.92 9.31
N LEU A 132 3.40 2.78 9.83
CA LEU A 132 4.55 2.72 10.73
C LEU A 132 5.86 3.03 10.00
N PHE A 133 6.04 2.48 8.79
CA PHE A 133 7.19 2.74 7.94
C PHE A 133 7.31 4.22 7.59
N LEU A 134 6.21 4.88 7.20
CA LEU A 134 6.21 6.32 6.92
C LEU A 134 6.61 7.14 8.15
N ARG A 135 6.06 6.82 9.33
CA ARG A 135 6.40 7.53 10.57
C ARG A 135 7.87 7.39 10.96
N ALA A 136 8.44 6.20 10.81
CA ALA A 136 9.84 5.94 11.09
C ALA A 136 10.77 6.73 10.14
N ASN A 137 10.44 6.76 8.85
CA ASN A 137 11.23 7.46 7.85
C ASN A 137 11.04 8.99 7.88
N ALA A 138 9.91 9.49 8.36
CA ALA A 138 9.72 10.93 8.61
C ALA A 138 10.55 11.44 9.78
N SER A 139 10.80 10.60 10.79
CA SER A 139 11.56 10.98 12.00
C SER A 139 13.07 10.89 11.80
N ALA A 140 13.54 10.02 10.90
CA ALA A 140 14.97 9.79 10.65
C ALA A 140 15.69 11.03 10.08
N GLU A 141 15.00 11.87 9.30
CA GLU A 141 15.60 13.11 8.75
C GLU A 141 15.66 14.23 9.79
N ALA A 142 14.76 14.26 10.77
CA ALA A 142 14.82 15.24 11.87
C ALA A 142 16.01 15.00 12.81
N GLY A 143 16.60 13.80 12.81
CA GLY A 143 17.78 13.45 13.62
C GLY A 143 19.12 13.57 12.91
N ALA A 144 19.14 13.87 11.60
CA ALA A 144 20.37 13.98 10.81
C ALA A 144 21.04 15.36 10.88
N ASP A 145 20.41 16.36 11.51
CA ASP A 145 20.93 17.74 11.65
C ASP A 145 21.67 18.01 12.98
N THR A 146 21.95 16.99 13.79
CA THR A 146 22.75 17.13 15.03
C THR A 146 24.04 16.30 14.99
N GLY A 147 24.84 16.52 13.94
CA GLY A 147 26.14 15.88 13.73
C GLY A 147 27.29 16.86 13.50
N ALA A 148 27.25 18.07 14.08
CA ALA A 148 28.40 18.97 14.12
C ALA A 148 29.16 18.81 15.44
N VAL A 149 30.27 18.06 15.43
CA VAL A 149 31.43 18.34 16.30
C VAL A 149 32.71 17.99 15.54
N GLU A 150 33.24 18.94 14.77
CA GLU A 150 34.69 19.03 14.55
C GLU A 150 35.30 19.79 15.75
N PRO A 151 36.22 19.21 16.52
CA PRO A 151 37.16 19.99 17.29
C PRO A 151 38.30 20.42 16.37
N ARG A 152 38.21 21.64 15.83
CA ARG A 152 39.37 22.38 15.32
C ARG A 152 40.22 22.82 16.52
N GLN A 153 41.34 22.14 16.77
CA GLN A 153 42.41 22.66 17.61
C GLN A 153 43.48 23.29 16.71
N ASP A 154 43.39 24.60 16.52
CA ASP A 154 44.53 25.42 16.13
C ASP A 154 45.07 26.12 17.39
N ALA A 155 46.35 25.88 17.71
CA ALA A 155 47.33 26.93 18.02
C ALA A 155 48.66 26.35 18.53
N ALA A 156 49.68 26.50 17.66
CA ALA A 156 51.03 26.99 17.94
C ALA A 156 51.76 26.62 19.26
N THR A 157 52.96 26.05 19.10
CA THR A 157 54.14 26.50 19.87
C THR A 157 55.37 26.53 18.95
N GLU A 158 56.01 27.68 18.98
CA GLU A 158 57.21 28.11 18.27
C GLU A 158 58.48 27.30 18.55
N ALA A 159 59.32 27.22 17.50
CA ALA A 159 60.76 27.50 17.46
C ALA A 159 61.84 26.56 18.05
N LEU A 160 62.91 26.44 17.22
CA LEU A 160 64.35 26.32 17.53
C LEU A 160 64.89 24.97 18.07
N ASN A 161 65.40 24.13 17.15
CA ASN A 161 66.83 23.89 16.89
C ASN A 161 67.04 22.73 15.91
#